data_AF-A0A8T0PCL0-F1
#
_entry.id   AF-A0A8T0PCL0-F1
#
_cell.length_a   1.000
_cell.length_b   1.000
_cell.length_c   1.000
_cell.angle_alpha   90.00
_cell.angle_beta   90.00
_cell.angle_gamma   90.00
#
_symmetry.space_group_name_H-M   'P 1'
#
loop_
_entity.id
_entity.type
_entity.pdbx_description
1 polymer ?
#
loop_
_entity_poly.entity_id
_entity_poly.type
_entity_poly.pdbx_seq_one_letter_code
_entity_poly.pdbx_strand_id
1 'polypeptide(L)'
;MAAAASSALQQGSNFTNAHRVPRTSSGQQRIPSGVARRSAPSSLCFRAGSGRTAAVVRTAAAAAAAVGDGGAPAVSLPAALLFDCDGVLVDTEKDGHRISFNEAFAERELGVSWDVELYGELLKIGGGKERMTAYFNKTGWPAKAPKTDEERKEFIASLHKRKTELFMALIEKKLLPLRSGVQRLIDEALGKEVKVAVCSTSNEKAVSAIVSCLLGPDRAEKIAIFAGDVVPRKKPDPLCCC
;
A
#
# COMPACT_ATOMS: atom_id res chain seq x y z
N MET A 1 47.03 32.74 -27.16
CA MET A 1 47.45 32.76 -25.74
C MET A 1 46.38 31.98 -24.99
N ALA A 2 46.62 30.76 -24.50
CA ALA A 2 47.50 30.40 -23.37
C ALA A 2 46.98 31.03 -22.05
N ALA A 3 46.83 30.31 -20.92
CA ALA A 3 47.42 29.01 -20.55
C ALA A 3 46.48 28.13 -19.70
N ALA A 4 46.94 26.92 -19.36
CA ALA A 4 46.25 25.94 -18.52
C ALA A 4 47.02 25.65 -17.22
N ALA A 5 46.32 25.16 -16.18
CA ALA A 5 46.81 24.32 -15.08
C ALA A 5 45.56 23.65 -14.44
N SER A 6 45.44 22.33 -14.26
CA SER A 6 46.19 21.43 -13.34
C SER A 6 46.14 21.84 -11.87
N SER A 7 46.06 20.93 -10.89
CA SER A 7 45.67 19.51 -10.79
C SER A 7 45.80 19.12 -9.31
N ALA A 8 44.85 18.39 -8.70
CA ALA A 8 45.06 17.78 -7.38
C ALA A 8 44.12 16.59 -7.12
N LEU A 9 44.70 15.39 -7.13
CA LEU A 9 44.13 14.19 -6.50
C LEU A 9 44.39 14.24 -4.99
N GLN A 10 43.51 13.65 -4.17
CA GLN A 10 43.81 12.54 -3.23
C GLN A 10 42.53 12.12 -2.48
N GLN A 11 42.17 10.83 -2.51
CA GLN A 11 42.34 9.86 -1.41
C GLN A 11 41.69 10.36 -0.09
N GLY A 12 40.67 9.73 0.49
CA GLY A 12 40.36 8.29 0.50
C GLY A 12 40.87 7.67 1.79
N SER A 13 39.99 7.43 2.76
CA SER A 13 40.30 6.67 3.99
C SER A 13 39.03 6.14 4.64
N ASN A 14 38.90 4.81 4.64
CA ASN A 14 37.94 4.11 5.50
C ASN A 14 38.39 4.24 6.96
N PHE A 15 37.47 4.54 7.87
CA PHE A 15 37.64 4.18 9.28
C PHE A 15 36.38 3.51 9.82
N THR A 16 36.42 2.18 9.78
CA THR A 16 35.57 1.31 10.58
C THR A 16 35.89 1.47 12.06
N ASN A 17 34.91 1.76 12.91
CA ASN A 17 34.98 1.30 14.30
C ASN A 17 33.58 1.03 14.87
N ALA A 18 33.24 -0.24 15.02
CA ALA A 18 31.99 -0.67 15.64
C ALA A 18 32.17 -0.74 17.16
N HIS A 19 31.63 0.22 17.90
CA HIS A 19 31.58 0.15 19.36
C HIS A 19 30.38 -0.66 19.84
N ARG A 20 30.67 -1.90 20.21
CA ARG A 20 29.77 -2.86 20.89
C ARG A 20 29.39 -2.33 22.27
N VAL A 21 28.13 -1.94 22.45
CA VAL A 21 27.56 -1.66 23.79
C VAL A 21 27.15 -3.00 24.46
N PRO A 22 27.37 -3.19 25.78
CA PRO A 22 27.04 -4.46 26.46
C PRO A 22 25.53 -4.71 26.56
N ARG A 23 25.13 -5.99 26.47
CA ARG A 23 23.78 -6.44 26.85
C ARG A 23 23.69 -6.49 28.38
N THR A 24 22.78 -5.72 28.97
CA THR A 24 22.33 -5.95 30.36
C THR A 24 21.07 -6.81 30.38
N SER A 25 21.00 -7.70 31.37
CA SER A 25 19.99 -8.74 31.54
C SER A 25 18.88 -8.37 32.52
N SER A 26 17.82 -9.18 32.53
CA SER A 26 16.81 -9.34 33.58
C SER A 26 15.75 -8.23 33.75
N GLY A 27 14.51 -8.65 34.01
CA GLY A 27 13.34 -7.77 34.13
C GLY A 27 11.99 -8.45 33.86
N GLN A 28 11.89 -9.77 34.02
CA GLN A 28 10.67 -10.52 33.72
C GLN A 28 9.71 -10.51 34.92
N GLN A 29 8.75 -9.59 34.95
CA GLN A 29 7.68 -9.59 35.97
C GLN A 29 6.42 -10.29 35.44
N ARG A 30 6.13 -11.47 36.01
CA ARG A 30 4.80 -12.10 35.98
C ARG A 30 3.99 -11.60 37.16
N ILE A 31 2.68 -11.43 36.96
CA ILE A 31 1.66 -11.37 38.03
C ILE A 31 0.45 -12.23 37.58
N PRO A 32 -0.45 -12.69 38.47
CA PRO A 32 -0.69 -14.12 38.59
C PRO A 32 -2.08 -14.58 38.13
N SER A 33 -2.23 -15.90 38.03
CA SER A 33 -3.47 -16.61 37.69
C SER A 33 -4.21 -17.17 38.92
N GLY A 34 -5.55 -17.13 38.89
CA GLY A 34 -6.45 -17.78 39.87
C GLY A 34 -7.46 -16.79 40.50
N VAL A 35 -8.67 -17.16 40.94
CA VAL A 35 -9.26 -18.49 41.23
C VAL A 35 -10.82 -18.46 41.11
N ALA A 36 -11.43 -19.60 40.73
CA ALA A 36 -12.85 -20.06 40.90
C ALA A 36 -14.04 -19.15 40.49
N ARG A 37 -14.98 -19.58 39.63
CA ARG A 37 -16.00 -20.67 39.72
C ARG A 37 -17.15 -20.46 40.74
N ARG A 38 -18.37 -20.33 40.20
CA ARG A 38 -19.69 -20.93 40.61
C ARG A 38 -20.72 -20.51 39.53
N SER A 39 -21.11 -21.39 38.60
CA SER A 39 -22.19 -22.40 38.65
C SER A 39 -23.61 -21.82 38.49
N ALA A 40 -24.32 -22.29 37.44
CA ALA A 40 -25.73 -21.99 37.09
C ALA A 40 -26.72 -22.74 38.03
N PRO A 41 -28.07 -22.81 37.84
CA PRO A 41 -28.88 -22.85 36.59
C PRO A 41 -29.81 -21.59 36.45
N SER A 42 -30.87 -21.48 35.63
CA SER A 42 -31.61 -22.48 34.83
C SER A 42 -32.33 -21.93 33.58
N SER A 43 -33.05 -22.86 32.93
CA SER A 43 -33.97 -22.83 31.78
C SER A 43 -35.12 -21.81 31.73
N LEU A 44 -35.49 -21.39 30.50
CA LEU A 44 -36.85 -21.57 29.98
C LEU A 44 -36.90 -21.55 28.45
N CYS A 45 -37.73 -22.42 27.87
CA CYS A 45 -37.89 -22.62 26.42
C CYS A 45 -38.90 -21.63 25.81
N PHE A 46 -38.75 -21.27 24.53
CA PHE A 46 -39.92 -21.08 23.66
C PHE A 46 -39.60 -21.42 22.18
N ARG A 47 -40.51 -22.18 21.55
CA ARG A 47 -40.65 -22.45 20.10
C ARG A 47 -41.34 -21.24 19.42
N ALA A 48 -41.52 -21.08 18.11
CA ALA A 48 -40.94 -21.58 16.85
C ALA A 48 -41.59 -20.75 15.71
N GLY A 49 -41.08 -20.82 14.47
CA GLY A 49 -41.69 -20.19 13.29
C GLY A 49 -40.61 -19.66 12.33
N SER A 50 -40.17 -20.42 11.31
CA SER A 50 -40.89 -20.74 10.06
C SER A 50 -41.12 -19.51 9.17
N GLY A 51 -40.18 -19.27 8.26
CA GLY A 51 -40.21 -18.22 7.24
C GLY A 51 -39.16 -18.47 6.17
N ARG A 52 -39.43 -19.41 5.24
CA ARG A 52 -38.53 -19.74 4.13
C ARG A 52 -38.81 -18.81 2.95
N THR A 53 -37.86 -17.97 2.58
CA THR A 53 -37.77 -17.38 1.23
C THR A 53 -36.33 -17.45 0.73
N ALA A 54 -36.00 -18.57 0.08
CA ALA A 54 -34.73 -18.69 -0.64
C ALA A 54 -34.80 -17.85 -1.92
N ALA A 55 -33.92 -16.84 -2.03
CA ALA A 55 -33.78 -16.08 -3.27
C ALA A 55 -33.08 -16.95 -4.33
N VAL A 56 -33.83 -17.35 -5.36
CA VAL A 56 -33.30 -18.13 -6.49
C VAL A 56 -32.49 -17.20 -7.40
N VAL A 57 -31.17 -17.27 -7.30
CA VAL A 57 -30.27 -16.69 -8.32
C VAL A 57 -30.34 -17.57 -9.56
N ARG A 58 -30.88 -17.02 -10.66
CA ARG A 58 -30.99 -17.72 -11.94
C ARG A 58 -29.64 -17.71 -12.66
N THR A 59 -28.92 -18.83 -12.63
CA THR A 59 -27.84 -19.10 -13.59
C THR A 59 -28.45 -19.54 -14.93
N ALA A 60 -28.38 -18.70 -15.95
CA ALA A 60 -28.73 -19.08 -17.32
C ALA A 60 -27.56 -19.85 -17.95
N ALA A 61 -27.58 -21.19 -17.87
CA ALA A 61 -26.67 -22.06 -18.58
C ALA A 61 -27.37 -22.62 -19.84
N ALA A 62 -26.85 -22.31 -21.02
CA ALA A 62 -27.25 -22.96 -22.26
C ALA A 62 -26.60 -24.36 -22.34
N ALA A 63 -27.34 -25.34 -22.85
CA ALA A 63 -26.93 -26.75 -22.81
C ALA A 63 -26.14 -27.19 -24.05
N ALA A 64 -25.17 -28.07 -23.84
CA ALA A 64 -24.77 -29.09 -24.81
C ALA A 64 -24.21 -30.30 -24.06
N ALA A 65 -24.72 -31.50 -24.33
CA ALA A 65 -24.13 -32.74 -23.85
C ALA A 65 -23.24 -33.33 -24.94
N ALA A 66 -22.00 -33.66 -24.60
CA ALA A 66 -21.11 -34.47 -25.42
C ALA A 66 -20.36 -35.44 -24.50
N VAL A 67 -20.31 -36.72 -24.90
CA VAL A 67 -19.54 -37.76 -24.23
C VAL A 67 -18.27 -37.96 -25.05
N GLY A 68 -17.08 -37.82 -24.44
CA GLY A 68 -15.83 -38.07 -25.16
C GLY A 68 -14.55 -37.60 -24.45
N ASP A 69 -13.84 -38.58 -23.90
CA ASP A 69 -12.40 -38.61 -23.56
C ASP A 69 -11.83 -37.71 -22.45
N GLY A 70 -10.83 -38.27 -21.76
CA GLY A 70 -10.24 -37.80 -20.50
C GLY A 70 -9.20 -36.69 -20.65
N GLY A 71 -9.52 -35.62 -21.38
CA GLY A 71 -8.72 -34.39 -21.35
C GLY A 71 -8.76 -33.73 -19.96
N ALA A 72 -7.64 -33.17 -19.52
CA ALA A 72 -7.64 -32.26 -18.36
C ALA A 72 -8.68 -31.15 -18.58
N PRO A 73 -9.44 -30.72 -17.56
CA PRO A 73 -10.58 -29.84 -17.75
C PRO A 73 -10.14 -28.57 -18.47
N ALA A 74 -10.80 -28.27 -19.60
CA ALA A 74 -10.52 -27.08 -20.38
C ALA A 74 -10.74 -25.85 -19.47
N VAL A 75 -9.64 -25.22 -19.06
CA VAL A 75 -9.67 -24.08 -18.15
C VAL A 75 -10.29 -22.91 -18.91
N SER A 76 -11.57 -22.65 -18.66
CA SER A 76 -12.26 -21.48 -19.20
C SER A 76 -11.57 -20.22 -18.66
N LEU A 77 -11.15 -19.36 -19.58
CA LEU A 77 -10.58 -18.07 -19.22
C LEU A 77 -11.66 -17.19 -18.57
N PRO A 78 -11.32 -16.39 -17.54
CA PRO A 78 -12.27 -15.45 -16.97
C PRO A 78 -12.64 -14.38 -18.00
N ALA A 79 -13.87 -13.88 -17.96
CA ALA A 79 -14.31 -12.82 -18.87
C ALA A 79 -13.60 -11.47 -18.62
N ALA A 80 -13.09 -11.27 -17.40
CA ALA A 80 -12.31 -10.10 -17.01
C ALA A 80 -11.33 -10.42 -15.88
N LEU A 81 -10.24 -9.64 -15.79
CA LEU A 81 -9.37 -9.54 -14.62
C LEU A 81 -9.49 -8.15 -13.99
N LEU A 82 -9.80 -8.13 -12.68
CA LEU A 82 -9.88 -6.91 -11.89
C LEU A 82 -8.66 -6.86 -10.95
N PHE A 83 -7.82 -5.83 -11.10
CA PHE A 83 -6.65 -5.60 -10.26
C PHE A 83 -6.95 -4.52 -9.22
N ASP A 84 -6.45 -4.68 -7.99
CA ASP A 84 -6.27 -3.50 -7.12
C ASP A 84 -5.07 -2.68 -7.63
N CYS A 85 -4.96 -1.42 -7.23
CA CYS A 85 -3.77 -0.62 -7.53
C CYS A 85 -2.69 -0.81 -6.46
N ASP A 86 -3.00 -0.38 -5.24
CA ASP A 86 -2.07 -0.31 -4.12
C ASP A 86 -1.76 -1.69 -3.54
N GLY A 87 -0.48 -2.06 -3.49
CA GLY A 87 -0.02 -3.38 -3.07
C GLY A 87 -0.31 -4.50 -4.08
N VAL A 88 -0.84 -4.20 -5.28
CA VAL A 88 -1.13 -5.21 -6.32
C VAL A 88 -0.44 -4.88 -7.64
N LEU A 89 -0.64 -3.70 -8.23
CA LEU A 89 0.17 -3.27 -9.39
C LEU A 89 1.57 -2.85 -8.94
N VAL A 90 1.65 -2.14 -7.82
CA VAL A 90 2.83 -1.48 -7.26
C VAL A 90 2.76 -1.52 -5.74
N ASP A 91 3.88 -1.71 -5.05
CA ASP A 91 3.95 -1.60 -3.58
C ASP A 91 4.01 -0.11 -3.15
N THR A 92 2.95 0.65 -3.43
CA THR A 92 2.89 2.12 -3.28
C THR A 92 3.31 2.61 -1.91
N GLU A 93 2.95 1.92 -0.82
CA GLU A 93 3.36 2.30 0.53
C GLU A 93 4.88 2.11 0.76
N LYS A 94 5.41 0.92 0.41
CA LYS A 94 6.80 0.51 0.66
C LYS A 94 7.80 1.26 -0.24
N ASP A 95 7.48 1.41 -1.53
CA ASP A 95 8.41 1.91 -2.55
C ASP A 95 8.05 3.31 -3.06
N GLY A 96 6.90 3.87 -2.66
CA GLY A 96 6.46 5.21 -3.07
C GLY A 96 6.29 6.18 -1.91
N HIS A 97 5.30 5.96 -1.05
CA HIS A 97 4.99 6.86 0.05
C HIS A 97 6.14 6.95 1.06
N ARG A 98 6.71 5.82 1.49
CA ARG A 98 7.90 5.82 2.36
C ARG A 98 9.09 6.56 1.75
N ILE A 99 9.37 6.34 0.46
CA ILE A 99 10.47 7.00 -0.26
C ILE A 99 10.25 8.52 -0.32
N SER A 100 9.07 8.96 -0.75
CA SER A 100 8.71 10.38 -0.82
C SER A 100 8.62 11.08 0.56
N PHE A 101 8.33 10.35 1.65
CA PHE A 101 8.51 10.87 3.02
C PHE A 101 10.00 11.10 3.32
N ASN A 102 10.85 10.11 3.06
CA ASN A 102 12.29 10.20 3.31
C ASN A 102 12.97 11.31 2.47
N GLU A 103 12.57 11.47 1.20
CA GLU A 103 13.03 12.58 0.36
C GLU A 103 12.59 13.93 0.93
N ALA A 104 11.33 14.10 1.36
CA ALA A 104 10.86 15.33 2.00
C ALA A 104 11.59 15.65 3.32
N PHE A 105 11.97 14.63 4.10
CA PHE A 105 12.77 14.80 5.32
C PHE A 105 14.23 15.15 5.01
N ALA A 106 14.79 14.62 3.92
CA ALA A 106 16.14 14.92 3.45
C ALA A 106 16.22 16.35 2.86
N GLU A 107 15.27 16.79 2.04
CA GLU A 107 15.17 18.16 1.52
C GLU A 107 15.08 19.21 2.65
N ARG A 108 14.54 18.84 3.81
CA ARG A 108 14.46 19.69 5.00
C ARG A 108 15.58 19.45 6.00
N GLU A 109 16.54 18.57 5.70
CA GLU A 109 17.69 18.20 6.53
C GLU A 109 17.29 17.83 7.98
N LEU A 110 16.24 17.03 8.14
CA LEU A 110 15.69 16.69 9.46
C LEU A 110 16.47 15.60 10.20
N GLY A 111 17.41 14.92 9.53
CA GLY A 111 18.15 13.79 10.09
C GLY A 111 17.29 12.54 10.34
N VAL A 112 16.12 12.46 9.70
CA VAL A 112 15.12 11.39 9.89
C VAL A 112 14.96 10.59 8.61
N SER A 113 14.92 9.26 8.74
CA SER A 113 14.59 8.33 7.67
C SER A 113 13.75 7.19 8.25
N TRP A 114 12.78 6.71 7.48
CA TRP A 114 11.96 5.55 7.79
C TRP A 114 12.37 4.37 6.91
N ASP A 115 12.91 3.33 7.55
CA ASP A 115 13.11 2.02 6.96
C ASP A 115 11.76 1.28 6.75
N VAL A 116 11.81 0.07 6.21
CA VAL A 116 10.59 -0.68 5.84
C VAL A 116 9.85 -1.14 7.09
N GLU A 117 10.57 -1.61 8.10
CA GLU A 117 10.06 -2.12 9.38
C GLU A 117 9.36 -1.01 10.18
N LEU A 118 10.02 0.13 10.39
CA LEU A 118 9.46 1.29 11.07
C LEU A 118 8.26 1.86 10.31
N TYR A 119 8.33 1.93 8.98
CA TYR A 119 7.19 2.40 8.19
C TYR A 119 6.00 1.45 8.31
N GLY A 120 6.22 0.13 8.34
CA GLY A 120 5.19 -0.87 8.59
C GLY A 120 4.47 -0.68 9.94
N GLU A 121 5.20 -0.32 11.00
CA GLU A 121 4.59 0.06 12.29
C GLU A 121 3.83 1.39 12.20
N LEU A 122 4.38 2.38 11.49
CA LEU A 122 3.74 3.70 11.30
C LEU A 122 2.49 3.65 10.41
N LEU A 123 2.33 2.65 9.54
CA LEU A 123 1.12 2.44 8.74
C LEU A 123 -0.13 2.16 9.60
N LYS A 124 0.04 1.66 10.83
CA LYS A 124 -1.05 1.48 11.81
C LYS A 124 -1.68 2.82 12.25
N ILE A 125 -0.98 3.93 12.00
CA ILE A 125 -1.47 5.29 12.21
C ILE A 125 -2.06 5.77 10.88
N GLY A 126 -3.38 6.00 10.87
CA GLY A 126 -4.09 6.51 9.70
C GLY A 126 -3.74 7.97 9.41
N GLY A 127 -3.55 8.31 8.14
CA GLY A 127 -3.25 9.68 7.69
C GLY A 127 -1.76 10.03 7.72
N GLY A 128 -1.26 10.66 6.65
CA GLY A 128 0.16 10.96 6.50
C GLY A 128 0.68 12.09 7.39
N LYS A 129 -0.17 13.06 7.75
CA LYS A 129 0.21 14.16 8.67
C LYS A 129 0.25 13.66 10.09
N GLU A 130 -0.78 12.91 10.45
CA GLU A 130 -1.05 12.31 11.76
C GLU A 130 0.08 11.33 12.11
N ARG A 131 0.52 10.52 11.15
CA ARG A 131 1.71 9.65 11.23
C ARG A 131 3.01 10.41 11.53
N MET A 132 3.28 11.52 10.84
CA MET A 132 4.48 12.34 11.11
C MET A 132 4.41 12.99 12.50
N THR A 133 3.27 13.58 12.87
CA THR A 133 3.05 14.19 14.20
C THR A 133 3.24 13.17 15.32
N ALA A 134 2.65 11.98 15.20
CA ALA A 134 2.79 10.92 16.19
C ALA A 134 4.23 10.40 16.29
N TYR A 135 4.95 10.30 15.16
CA TYR A 135 6.36 9.93 15.14
C TYR A 135 7.24 10.95 15.87
N PHE A 136 7.14 12.24 15.56
CA PHE A 136 7.94 13.29 16.21
C PHE A 136 7.56 13.50 17.68
N ASN A 137 6.28 13.35 18.04
CA ASN A 137 5.86 13.37 19.45
C ASN A 137 6.45 12.20 20.26
N LYS A 138 6.69 11.04 19.64
CA LYS A 138 7.28 9.86 20.30
C LYS A 138 8.81 9.86 20.32
N THR A 139 9.45 10.33 19.25
CA THR A 139 10.92 10.27 19.08
C THR A 139 11.64 11.58 19.43
N GLY A 140 10.90 12.66 19.62
CA GLY A 140 11.43 14.02 19.70
C GLY A 140 11.28 14.76 18.36
N TRP A 141 10.99 16.05 18.44
CA TRP A 141 10.90 16.89 17.25
C TRP A 141 12.30 17.23 16.71
N PRO A 142 12.51 17.26 15.38
CA PRO A 142 13.80 17.65 14.79
C PRO A 142 14.23 19.06 15.22
N ALA A 143 15.54 19.30 15.34
CA ALA A 143 16.07 20.61 15.76
C ALA A 143 15.68 21.79 14.85
N LYS A 144 15.37 21.51 13.58
CA LYS A 144 14.87 22.50 12.60
C LYS A 144 13.34 22.67 12.61
N ALA A 145 12.61 21.91 13.42
CA ALA A 145 11.17 22.03 13.52
C ALA A 145 10.76 23.20 14.44
N PRO A 146 9.58 23.81 14.23
CA PRO A 146 9.10 24.90 15.09
C PRO A 146 8.84 24.48 16.54
N LYS A 147 8.73 25.48 17.42
CA LYS A 147 8.58 25.28 18.87
C LYS A 147 7.12 25.31 19.33
N THR A 148 6.26 26.10 18.69
CA THR A 148 4.83 26.18 19.03
C THR A 148 4.04 25.09 18.31
N ASP A 149 2.90 24.68 18.87
CA ASP A 149 2.11 23.60 18.29
C ASP A 149 1.34 24.05 17.03
N GLU A 150 1.09 25.36 16.90
CA GLU A 150 0.50 26.00 15.72
C GLU A 150 1.47 25.95 14.54
N GLU A 151 2.70 26.46 14.71
CA GLU A 151 3.74 26.41 13.69
C GLU A 151 4.09 24.95 13.31
N ARG A 152 4.05 24.02 14.28
CA ARG A 152 4.24 22.58 14.03
C ARG A 152 3.15 21.99 13.14
N LYS A 153 1.88 22.35 13.32
CA LYS A 153 0.78 21.90 12.44
C LYS A 153 1.01 22.38 11.00
N GLU A 154 1.41 23.65 10.82
CA GLU A 154 1.74 24.22 9.51
C GLU A 154 2.96 23.55 8.88
N PHE A 155 4.02 23.33 9.66
CA PHE A 155 5.23 22.63 9.24
C PHE A 155 4.91 21.20 8.74
N ILE A 156 4.13 20.44 9.50
CA ILE A 156 3.63 19.11 9.12
C ILE A 156 2.78 19.15 7.84
N ALA A 157 1.90 20.16 7.70
CA ALA A 157 1.13 20.34 6.48
C ALA A 157 2.03 20.63 5.27
N SER A 158 3.08 21.44 5.44
CA SER A 158 4.06 21.76 4.39
C SER A 158 4.87 20.53 3.96
N LEU A 159 5.31 19.70 4.92
CA LEU A 159 5.98 18.43 4.67
C LEU A 159 5.08 17.46 3.92
N HIS A 160 3.82 17.33 4.33
CA HIS A 160 2.86 16.44 3.68
C HIS A 160 2.56 16.88 2.24
N LYS A 161 2.41 18.19 2.02
CA LYS A 161 2.26 18.76 0.67
C LYS A 161 3.47 18.40 -0.19
N ARG A 162 4.69 18.68 0.30
CA ARG A 162 5.92 18.41 -0.45
C ARG A 162 6.12 16.92 -0.75
N LYS A 163 5.87 16.04 0.23
CA LYS A 163 5.84 14.58 0.04
C LYS A 163 4.84 14.15 -1.04
N THR A 164 3.71 14.84 -1.15
CA THR A 164 2.68 14.54 -2.17
C THR A 164 3.16 14.92 -3.57
N GLU A 165 3.82 16.07 -3.72
CA GLU A 165 4.47 16.49 -4.98
C GLU A 165 5.57 15.49 -5.40
N LEU A 166 6.44 15.10 -4.46
CA LEU A 166 7.51 14.12 -4.69
C LEU A 166 6.95 12.75 -5.10
N PHE A 167 5.88 12.27 -4.44
CA PHE A 167 5.21 11.02 -4.80
C PHE A 167 4.68 11.02 -6.24
N MET A 168 4.06 12.13 -6.70
CA MET A 168 3.63 12.25 -8.09
C MET A 168 4.82 12.23 -9.05
N ALA A 169 5.90 12.94 -8.72
CA ALA A 169 7.12 12.96 -9.52
C ALA A 169 7.81 11.57 -9.61
N LEU A 170 7.71 10.71 -8.59
CA LEU A 170 8.20 9.33 -8.65
C LEU A 170 7.42 8.48 -9.66
N ILE A 171 6.09 8.67 -9.76
CA ILE A 171 5.23 8.00 -10.75
C ILE A 171 5.60 8.48 -12.16
N GLU A 172 5.63 9.81 -12.36
CA GLU A 172 5.90 10.43 -13.66
C GLU A 172 7.29 10.07 -14.22
N LYS A 173 8.31 9.99 -13.34
CA LYS A 173 9.67 9.54 -13.69
C LYS A 173 9.83 8.03 -13.82
N LYS A 174 8.77 7.24 -13.62
CA LYS A 174 8.76 5.77 -13.65
C LYS A 174 9.73 5.10 -12.66
N LEU A 175 9.93 5.74 -11.49
CA LEU A 175 10.82 5.24 -10.43
C LEU A 175 10.13 4.25 -9.49
N LEU A 176 8.83 4.02 -9.68
CA LEU A 176 8.03 3.01 -8.98
C LEU A 176 8.02 1.69 -9.75
N PRO A 177 8.60 0.59 -9.21
CA PRO A 177 8.60 -0.70 -9.88
C PRO A 177 7.24 -1.38 -9.79
N LEU A 178 6.76 -1.94 -10.91
CA LEU A 178 5.63 -2.86 -10.92
C LEU A 178 5.97 -4.12 -10.11
N ARG A 179 4.98 -4.70 -9.41
CA ARG A 179 5.16 -5.99 -8.72
C ARG A 179 5.44 -7.10 -9.74
N SER A 180 6.29 -8.05 -9.34
CA SER A 180 6.73 -9.14 -10.23
C SER A 180 5.54 -9.91 -10.81
N GLY A 181 5.57 -10.12 -12.14
CA GLY A 181 4.54 -10.85 -12.87
C GLY A 181 3.29 -10.06 -13.26
N VAL A 182 3.07 -8.84 -12.73
CA VAL A 182 1.89 -8.01 -13.06
C VAL A 182 1.80 -7.71 -14.55
N GLN A 183 2.88 -7.15 -15.14
CA GLN A 183 2.89 -6.79 -16.56
C GLN A 183 2.68 -8.02 -17.45
N ARG A 184 3.36 -9.15 -17.14
CA ARG A 184 3.19 -10.44 -17.84
C ARG A 184 1.74 -10.90 -17.82
N LEU A 185 1.08 -10.85 -16.67
CA LEU A 185 -0.31 -11.31 -16.53
C LEU A 185 -1.29 -10.41 -17.29
N ILE A 186 -1.05 -9.09 -17.31
CA ILE A 186 -1.83 -8.13 -18.10
C ILE A 186 -1.63 -8.40 -19.60
N ASP A 187 -0.38 -8.61 -20.05
CA ASP A 187 -0.06 -8.92 -21.45
C ASP A 187 -0.71 -10.24 -21.91
N GLU A 188 -0.66 -11.28 -21.08
CA GLU A 188 -1.31 -12.58 -21.35
C GLU A 188 -2.84 -12.49 -21.37
N ALA A 189 -3.44 -11.61 -20.56
CA ALA A 189 -4.89 -11.39 -20.55
C ALA A 189 -5.36 -10.62 -21.79
N LEU A 190 -4.71 -9.50 -22.10
CA LEU A 190 -5.00 -8.69 -23.28
C LEU A 190 -4.77 -9.45 -24.58
N GLY A 191 -3.71 -10.27 -24.66
CA GLY A 191 -3.44 -11.16 -25.79
C GLY A 191 -4.43 -12.33 -25.96
N LYS A 192 -5.33 -12.54 -25.00
CA LYS A 192 -6.42 -13.53 -25.04
C LYS A 192 -7.80 -12.88 -25.02
N GLU A 193 -7.89 -11.59 -25.34
CA GLU A 193 -9.12 -10.78 -25.37
C GLU A 193 -9.88 -10.73 -24.02
N VAL A 194 -9.22 -11.07 -22.92
CA VAL A 194 -9.77 -10.94 -21.57
C VAL A 194 -9.73 -9.46 -21.16
N LYS A 195 -10.88 -8.93 -20.73
CA LYS A 195 -10.98 -7.53 -20.29
C LYS A 195 -10.12 -7.30 -19.05
N VAL A 196 -9.44 -6.16 -18.96
CA VAL A 196 -8.65 -5.79 -17.78
C VAL A 196 -9.18 -4.49 -17.20
N ALA A 197 -9.30 -4.43 -15.87
CA ALA A 197 -9.64 -3.21 -15.16
C ALA A 197 -8.86 -3.07 -13.84
N VAL A 198 -8.75 -1.83 -13.34
CA VAL A 198 -8.16 -1.49 -12.06
C VAL A 198 -9.22 -0.88 -11.15
N CYS A 199 -9.42 -1.47 -9.97
CA CYS A 199 -10.47 -1.12 -9.00
C CYS A 199 -9.83 -0.73 -7.66
N SER A 200 -9.67 0.57 -7.39
CA SER A 200 -8.95 1.10 -6.21
C SER A 200 -9.75 2.16 -5.43
N THR A 201 -9.49 2.26 -4.13
CA THR A 201 -10.01 3.34 -3.28
C THR A 201 -9.15 4.60 -3.28
N SER A 202 -7.95 4.54 -3.88
CA SER A 202 -7.04 5.68 -4.04
C SER A 202 -7.55 6.66 -5.09
N ASN A 203 -7.03 7.89 -5.08
CA ASN A 203 -7.49 8.93 -6.02
C ASN A 203 -7.21 8.54 -7.48
N GLU A 204 -8.15 8.87 -8.37
CA GLU A 204 -8.10 8.51 -9.78
C GLU A 204 -6.84 9.03 -10.47
N LYS A 205 -6.41 10.26 -10.20
CA LYS A 205 -5.21 10.85 -10.82
C LYS A 205 -3.95 10.02 -10.57
N ALA A 206 -3.76 9.50 -9.35
CA ALA A 206 -2.62 8.65 -9.02
C ALA A 206 -2.72 7.27 -9.68
N VAL A 207 -3.91 6.66 -9.70
CA VAL A 207 -4.14 5.36 -10.36
C VAL A 207 -3.92 5.47 -11.87
N SER A 208 -4.48 6.49 -12.52
CA SER A 208 -4.29 6.77 -13.95
C SER A 208 -2.85 7.11 -14.30
N ALA A 209 -2.12 7.82 -13.44
CA ALA A 209 -0.68 8.03 -13.60
C ALA A 209 0.12 6.72 -13.46
N ILE A 210 -0.19 5.87 -12.48
CA ILE A 210 0.44 4.54 -12.32
C ILE A 210 0.22 3.68 -13.57
N VAL A 211 -1.01 3.59 -14.08
CA VAL A 211 -1.34 2.79 -15.27
C VAL A 211 -0.65 3.38 -16.50
N SER A 212 -0.80 4.67 -16.81
CA SER A 212 -0.24 5.27 -18.02
C SER A 212 1.30 5.37 -18.01
N CYS A 213 1.92 5.74 -16.89
CA CYS A 213 3.38 5.89 -16.82
C CYS A 213 4.08 4.53 -16.71
N LEU A 214 3.60 3.61 -15.86
CA LEU A 214 4.33 2.38 -15.52
C LEU A 214 3.97 1.19 -16.42
N LEU A 215 2.69 0.99 -16.75
CA LEU A 215 2.27 -0.04 -17.73
C LEU A 215 2.40 0.45 -19.18
N GLY A 216 2.40 1.76 -19.39
CA GLY A 216 2.55 2.39 -20.71
C GLY A 216 1.21 2.66 -21.42
N PRO A 217 1.19 3.59 -22.39
CA PRO A 217 -0.04 4.06 -23.04
C PRO A 217 -0.81 2.94 -23.73
N ASP A 218 -0.14 2.08 -24.51
CA ASP A 218 -0.73 0.98 -25.28
C ASP A 218 -1.51 -0.05 -24.44
N ARG A 219 -1.18 -0.14 -23.14
CA ARG A 219 -1.92 -0.94 -22.14
C ARG A 219 -3.00 -0.10 -21.46
N ALA A 220 -2.69 1.13 -21.09
CA ALA A 220 -3.62 2.05 -20.43
C ALA A 220 -4.90 2.26 -21.25
N GLU A 221 -4.80 2.38 -22.58
CA GLU A 221 -5.95 2.48 -23.49
C GLU A 221 -6.91 1.27 -23.44
N LYS A 222 -6.43 0.11 -22.96
CA LYS A 222 -7.16 -1.16 -22.90
C LYS A 222 -7.57 -1.55 -21.48
N ILE A 223 -7.23 -0.72 -20.48
CA ILE A 223 -7.48 -0.97 -19.06
C ILE A 223 -8.51 0.04 -18.56
N ALA A 224 -9.68 -0.45 -18.14
CA ALA A 224 -10.67 0.41 -17.49
C ALA A 224 -10.21 0.78 -16.07
N ILE A 225 -10.46 2.02 -15.63
CA ILE A 225 -10.06 2.49 -14.30
C ILE A 225 -11.31 2.89 -13.50
N PHE A 226 -11.47 2.26 -12.34
CA PHE A 226 -12.51 2.53 -11.35
C PHE A 226 -11.81 2.94 -10.04
N ALA A 227 -11.74 4.24 -9.77
CA ALA A 227 -10.92 4.79 -8.70
C ALA A 227 -11.62 5.90 -7.90
N GLY A 228 -11.17 6.12 -6.66
CA GLY A 228 -11.56 7.24 -5.82
C GLY A 228 -13.04 7.23 -5.43
N ASP A 229 -13.74 8.29 -5.82
CA ASP A 229 -15.16 8.54 -5.49
C ASP A 229 -16.11 8.21 -6.65
N VAL A 230 -15.65 7.44 -7.65
CA VAL A 230 -16.49 6.91 -8.74
C VAL A 230 -17.66 6.04 -8.22
N VAL A 231 -17.55 5.53 -6.99
CA VAL A 231 -18.62 4.86 -6.26
C VAL A 231 -18.88 5.52 -4.90
N PRO A 232 -20.14 5.61 -4.44
CA PRO A 232 -20.48 6.23 -3.16
C PRO A 232 -20.10 5.38 -1.94
N ARG A 233 -19.70 4.12 -2.14
CA ARG A 233 -19.28 3.19 -1.07
C ARG A 233 -17.95 2.52 -1.45
N LYS A 234 -16.94 2.75 -0.62
CA LYS A 234 -15.55 2.25 -0.78
C LYS A 234 -15.39 0.87 -0.12
N LYS A 235 -14.27 0.18 -0.41
CA LYS A 235 -13.86 -1.07 0.27
C LYS A 235 -14.03 -0.92 1.79
N PRO A 236 -14.66 -1.89 2.49
CA PRO A 236 -14.96 -3.26 2.07
C PRO A 236 -16.26 -3.46 1.25
N ASP A 237 -16.97 -2.40 0.86
CA ASP A 237 -18.18 -2.54 0.04
C ASP A 237 -17.85 -3.06 -1.38
N PRO A 238 -18.56 -4.09 -1.90
CA PRO A 238 -18.28 -4.67 -3.21
C PRO A 238 -18.56 -3.73 -4.38
N LEU A 239 -19.30 -2.62 -4.20
CA LEU A 239 -19.59 -1.66 -5.27
C LEU A 239 -18.32 -1.09 -5.93
N CYS A 240 -17.20 -0.99 -5.21
CA CYS A 240 -15.93 -0.53 -5.80
C CYS A 240 -15.36 -1.44 -6.91
N CYS A 241 -15.97 -2.60 -7.16
CA CYS A 241 -15.57 -3.56 -8.19
C CYS A 241 -16.60 -3.77 -9.31
N CYS A 242 -17.76 -3.09 -9.29
CA CYS A 242 -18.95 -3.43 -10.08
C CYS A 242 -19.67 -2.21 -10.67
#